data_AF-U2LF75-F1
#
_entry.id   AF-U2LF75-F1
#
_cell.length_a   1.000
_cell.length_b   1.000
_cell.length_c   1.000
_cell.angle_alpha   90.00
_cell.angle_beta   90.00
_cell.angle_gamma   90.00
#
_symmetry.space_group_name_H-M   'P 1'
#
loop_
_entity.id
_entity.type
_entity.pdbx_description
1 polymer ?
#
loop_
_entity_poly.entity_id
_entity_poly.type
_entity_poly.pdbx_seq_one_letter_code
_entity_poly.pdbx_strand_id
1 'polypeptide(L)'
;MPYNALGDLYKIEVVKRLQKMGCNVKSVHALNLILEKMGILIHSGDHWLTSKNGVKYTIYSSQVFDADAWHPSIVDAVLEYLQNSGRA
;
A
#
# COMPACT_ATOMS: atom_id res chain seq x y z
N MET A 1 3.05 -23.29 -5.96
CA MET A 1 1.75 -22.99 -6.57
C MET A 1 1.60 -21.47 -6.54
N PRO A 2 1.81 -20.75 -7.65
CA PRO A 2 1.96 -19.29 -7.59
C PRO A 2 0.59 -18.64 -7.40
N TYR A 3 0.60 -17.55 -6.64
CA TYR A 3 -0.49 -16.93 -5.89
C TYR A 3 -1.75 -16.53 -6.71
N ASN A 4 -2.65 -17.48 -6.98
CA ASN A 4 -3.92 -17.22 -7.67
C ASN A 4 -5.15 -17.77 -6.91
N ALA A 5 -5.26 -17.52 -5.59
CA ALA A 5 -6.48 -17.88 -4.84
C ALA A 5 -7.05 -16.75 -3.95
N LEU A 6 -6.30 -15.66 -3.71
CA LEU A 6 -6.77 -14.51 -2.91
C LEU A 6 -6.63 -13.13 -3.57
N GLY A 7 -5.98 -13.05 -4.75
CA GLY A 7 -5.96 -11.88 -5.65
C GLY A 7 -5.25 -10.66 -5.10
N ASP A 8 -4.16 -10.24 -5.73
CA ASP A 8 -3.56 -8.94 -5.41
C ASP A 8 -4.61 -7.84 -5.45
N LEU A 9 -4.58 -6.97 -4.45
CA LEU A 9 -5.51 -5.87 -4.34
C LEU A 9 -5.01 -4.71 -5.17
N TYR A 10 -5.88 -4.23 -6.05
CA TYR A 10 -5.64 -2.93 -6.65
C TYR A 10 -5.63 -1.85 -5.56
N LYS A 11 -4.86 -0.78 -5.76
CA LYS A 11 -4.84 0.37 -4.84
C LYS A 11 -6.24 0.85 -4.44
N ILE A 12 -7.19 0.82 -5.35
CA ILE A 12 -8.59 1.21 -5.08
C ILE A 12 -9.30 0.25 -4.11
N GLU A 13 -8.99 -1.04 -4.16
CA GLU A 13 -9.55 -2.04 -3.23
C GLU A 13 -8.93 -1.90 -1.84
N VAL A 14 -7.62 -1.63 -1.77
CA VAL A 14 -6.93 -1.31 -0.52
C VAL A 14 -7.60 -0.10 0.14
N VAL A 15 -7.85 0.98 -0.61
CA VAL A 15 -8.58 2.16 -0.12
C VAL A 15 -9.97 1.78 0.39
N LYS A 16 -10.76 1.00 -0.37
CA LYS A 16 -12.11 0.58 0.06
C LYS A 16 -12.09 -0.25 1.35
N ARG A 17 -11.12 -1.15 1.51
CA ARG A 17 -10.97 -1.95 2.74
C ARG A 17 -10.60 -1.08 3.93
N LEU A 18 -9.67 -0.14 3.76
CA LEU A 18 -9.28 0.82 4.79
C LEU A 18 -10.48 1.69 5.21
N GLN A 19 -11.27 2.18 4.25
CA GLN A 19 -12.50 2.94 4.53
C GLN A 19 -13.52 2.10 5.31
N LYS A 20 -13.72 0.84 4.94
CA LYS A 20 -14.62 -0.08 5.64
C LYS A 20 -14.19 -0.34 7.09
N MET A 21 -12.89 -0.24 7.36
CA MET A 21 -12.33 -0.35 8.72
C MET A 21 -12.34 0.97 9.51
N GLY A 22 -12.84 2.07 8.92
CA GLY A 22 -12.94 3.38 9.57
C GLY A 22 -11.74 4.29 9.33
N CYS A 23 -10.80 3.95 8.45
CA CYS A 23 -9.71 4.85 8.08
C CYS A 23 -10.19 5.93 7.10
N ASN A 24 -9.79 7.19 7.33
CA ASN A 24 -10.13 8.34 6.49
C ASN A 24 -9.26 8.43 5.21
N VAL A 25 -9.12 7.32 4.48
CA VAL A 25 -8.38 7.30 3.21
C VAL A 25 -9.35 7.62 2.07
N LYS A 26 -9.35 8.87 1.60
CA LYS A 26 -10.34 9.36 0.61
C LYS A 26 -10.05 8.92 -0.83
N SER A 27 -8.78 8.71 -1.18
CA SER A 27 -8.34 8.45 -2.55
C SER A 27 -7.09 7.57 -2.59
N VAL A 28 -6.81 6.99 -3.76
CA VAL A 28 -5.56 6.26 -4.05
C VAL A 28 -4.34 7.14 -3.81
N HIS A 29 -4.41 8.42 -4.15
CA HIS A 29 -3.33 9.38 -3.84
C HIS A 29 -3.07 9.50 -2.33
N ALA A 30 -4.11 9.54 -1.50
CA ALA A 30 -3.96 9.58 -0.05
C ALA A 30 -3.31 8.29 0.48
N LEU A 31 -3.65 7.13 -0.09
CA LEU A 31 -2.97 5.88 0.20
C LEU A 31 -1.49 5.97 -0.17
N ASN A 32 -1.14 6.44 -1.37
CA ASN A 32 0.25 6.56 -1.80
C ASN A 32 1.07 7.45 -0.86
N LEU A 33 0.51 8.57 -0.40
CA LEU A 33 1.17 9.45 0.58
C LEU A 33 1.41 8.76 1.93
N ILE A 34 0.48 7.91 2.39
CA ILE A 34 0.68 7.12 3.62
C ILE A 34 1.79 6.09 3.40
N LEU A 35 1.76 5.39 2.27
CA LEU A 35 2.79 4.41 1.90
C LEU A 35 4.17 5.07 1.74
N GLU A 36 4.22 6.32 1.27
CA GLU A 36 5.44 7.12 1.24
C GLU A 36 5.98 7.36 2.65
N LYS A 37 5.13 7.83 3.56
CA LYS A 37 5.50 8.07 4.96
C LYS A 37 5.95 6.81 5.70
N MET A 38 5.40 5.64 5.31
CA MET A 38 5.82 4.33 5.81
C MET A 38 7.15 3.86 5.21
N GLY A 39 7.69 4.53 4.18
CA GLY A 39 8.87 4.09 3.45
C GLY A 39 8.64 2.89 2.53
N ILE A 40 7.37 2.61 2.18
CA ILE A 40 6.94 1.55 1.26
C ILE A 40 7.00 2.05 -0.18
N LEU A 41 6.55 3.29 -0.41
CA LEU A 41 6.67 3.99 -1.68
C LEU A 41 7.69 5.12 -1.56
N ILE A 42 8.28 5.48 -2.70
CA ILE A 42 9.19 6.61 -2.85
C ILE A 42 8.65 7.44 -4.00
N HIS A 43 8.31 8.69 -3.72
CA HIS A 43 7.90 9.63 -4.77
C HIS A 43 9.11 10.02 -5.62
N SER A 44 9.04 9.79 -6.92
CA SER A 44 10.13 10.06 -7.87
C SER A 44 9.57 10.74 -9.11
N GLY A 45 9.59 12.09 -9.12
CA GLY A 45 8.97 12.88 -10.17
C GLY A 45 7.45 12.72 -10.16
N ASP A 46 6.86 12.38 -11.31
CA ASP A 46 5.44 12.09 -11.47
C ASP A 46 5.06 10.64 -11.11
N HIS A 47 6.04 9.79 -10.77
CA HIS A 47 5.87 8.37 -10.57
C HIS A 47 6.14 7.93 -9.13
N TRP A 48 5.57 6.77 -8.77
CA TRP A 48 5.77 6.16 -7.45
C TRP A 48 6.64 4.91 -7.57
N LEU A 49 7.82 4.93 -6.98
CA LEU A 49 8.72 3.79 -6.94
C LEU A 49 8.49 2.96 -5.68
N THR A 50 8.39 1.65 -5.83
CA THR A 50 8.35 0.73 -4.70
C THR A 50 9.72 0.67 -4.03
N SER A 51 9.77 1.00 -2.73
CA SER A 51 10.96 0.83 -1.90
C SER A 51 11.29 -0.64 -1.73
N LYS A 52 12.54 -0.97 -1.39
CA LYS A 52 12.95 -2.36 -1.06
C LYS A 52 12.08 -3.00 0.03
N ASN A 53 11.61 -2.19 0.99
CA ASN A 53 10.68 -2.65 2.03
C ASN A 53 9.25 -2.86 1.53
N GLY A 54 8.87 -2.19 0.44
CA GLY A 54 7.56 -2.32 -0.20
C GLY A 54 7.45 -3.53 -1.13
N VAL A 55 8.56 -4.00 -1.68
CA VAL A 55 8.61 -5.14 -2.62
C VAL A 55 7.94 -6.39 -2.02
N LYS A 56 8.09 -6.62 -0.71
CA LYS A 56 7.46 -7.76 0.00
C LYS A 56 5.92 -7.72 0.00
N TYR A 57 5.33 -6.57 -0.30
CA TYR A 57 3.89 -6.38 -0.44
C TYR A 57 3.46 -6.32 -1.91
N THR A 58 4.32 -6.70 -2.84
CA THR A 58 4.00 -6.75 -4.27
C THR A 58 4.27 -8.15 -4.82
N ILE A 59 3.74 -8.44 -6.00
CA ILE A 59 4.07 -9.66 -6.76
C ILE A 59 5.51 -9.67 -7.29
N TYR A 60 6.18 -8.52 -7.26
CA TYR A 60 7.48 -8.35 -7.86
C TYR A 60 8.59 -8.78 -6.90
N SER A 61 9.67 -9.32 -7.46
CA SER A 61 10.86 -9.71 -6.70
C SER A 61 11.83 -8.54 -6.47
N SER A 62 11.53 -7.35 -7.00
CA SER A 62 12.43 -6.19 -7.01
C SER A 62 11.65 -4.88 -7.06
N GLN A 63 12.35 -3.75 -6.92
CA GLN A 63 11.74 -2.41 -6.95
C GLN A 63 11.08 -2.16 -8.31
N VAL A 64 9.84 -1.69 -8.28
CA VAL A 64 9.02 -1.44 -9.48
C VAL A 64 8.37 -0.07 -9.40
N PHE A 65 8.34 0.63 -10.53
CA PHE A 65 7.60 1.88 -10.72
C PHE A 65 6.12 1.57 -10.94
N ASP A 66 5.25 2.39 -10.34
CA ASP A 66 3.80 2.37 -10.49
C ASP A 66 3.17 0.99 -10.22
N ALA A 67 3.62 0.33 -9.14
CA ALA A 67 2.98 -0.89 -8.69
C ALA A 67 1.51 -0.63 -8.34
N ASP A 68 0.59 -1.15 -9.15
CA ASP A 68 -0.87 -1.02 -8.92
C ASP A 68 -1.47 -2.15 -8.10
N ALA A 69 -0.78 -3.29 -8.03
CA ALA A 69 -1.21 -4.50 -7.34
C ALA A 69 -0.40 -4.70 -6.06
N TRP A 70 -1.11 -4.88 -4.95
CA TRP A 70 -0.53 -5.04 -3.62
C TRP A 70 -1.05 -6.28 -2.92
N HIS A 71 -0.19 -6.93 -2.15
CA HIS A 71 -0.54 -8.03 -1.28
C HIS A 71 -1.52 -7.54 -0.20
N PRO A 72 -2.58 -8.30 0.13
CA PRO A 72 -3.61 -7.89 1.09
C PRO A 72 -3.07 -7.45 2.46
N SER A 73 -1.93 -7.99 2.89
CA SER A 73 -1.24 -7.58 4.14
C SER A 73 -0.82 -6.11 4.18
N ILE A 74 -0.80 -5.40 3.03
CA ILE A 74 -0.58 -3.95 3.02
C ILE A 74 -1.66 -3.20 3.79
N VAL A 75 -2.89 -3.73 3.78
CA VAL A 75 -4.04 -3.11 4.45
C VAL A 75 -3.82 -3.12 5.96
N ASP A 76 -3.40 -4.25 6.52
CA ASP A 76 -3.06 -4.39 7.93
C ASP A 76 -1.89 -3.47 8.31
N ALA A 77 -0.82 -3.46 7.50
CA ALA A 77 0.34 -2.60 7.76
C ALA A 77 -0.02 -1.10 7.78
N VAL A 78 -0.87 -0.65 6.84
CA VAL A 78 -1.37 0.73 6.80
C VAL A 78 -2.29 1.01 7.99
N LEU A 79 -3.16 0.07 8.35
CA LEU A 79 -4.04 0.20 9.51
C LEU A 79 -3.23 0.35 10.81
N GLU A 80 -2.26 -0.52 11.03
CA GLU A 80 -1.35 -0.44 12.18
C GLU A 80 -0.60 0.90 12.22
N TYR A 81 -0.09 1.37 11.08
CA TYR A 81 0.58 2.66 10.99
C TYR A 81 -0.33 3.83 11.32
N LEU A 82 -1.58 3.83 10.83
CA LEU A 82 -2.57 4.86 11.12
C LEU A 82 -2.99 4.85 12.60
N GLN A 83 -3.17 3.67 13.20
CA GLN A 83 -3.49 3.52 14.61
C GLN A 83 -2.35 3.96 15.53
N ASN A 84 -1.10 3.66 15.17
CA ASN A 84 0.07 4.10 15.94
C ASN A 84 0.37 5.60 15.75
N SER A 85 0.14 6.16 14.55
CA SER A 85 0.38 7.58 14.27
C SER A 85 -0.66 8.51 14.92
N GLY A 86 -1.84 8.01 15.29
CA GLY A 86 -2.86 8.75 16.04
C GLY A 86 -2.63 8.81 17.55
N ARG A 87 -1.49 8.32 18.05
CA ARG A 87 -1.19 8.17 19.48
C ARG A 87 -0.09 9.13 19.97
N ALA A 88 0.24 10.16 19.18
CA ALA A 88 1.18 11.22 19.54
C ALA A 88 0.45 12.47 20.05
#